data_AF-A0A5K0XXQ8-F1
#
_entry.id   AF-A0A5K0XXQ8-F1
#
_cell.length_a   1.000
_cell.length_b   1.000
_cell.length_c   1.000
_cell.angle_alpha   90.00
_cell.angle_beta   90.00
_cell.angle_gamma   90.00
#
_symmetry.space_group_name_H-M   'P 1'
#
loop_
_entity.id
_entity.type
_entity.pdbx_description
1 polymer ?
#
loop_
_entity_poly.entity_id
_entity_poly.type
_entity_poly.pdbx_seq_one_letter_code
_entity_poly.pdbx_strand_id
1 'polypeptide(L)' 'EGYVFRKYRSLPGYYDGRYWTMWKLPMFGCNDSAQVLRELAECKKEYPNSFVRIIGFDNVRQVQCISFIAYKPY' A
#
# COMPACT_ATOMS: atom_id res chain seq x y z
N GLU A 1 0.49 0.62 -12.17
CA GLU A 1 -0.93 1.03 -12.19
C GLU A 1 -1.29 1.67 -10.86
N GLY A 2 -2.06 2.76 -10.83
CA GLY A 2 -2.34 3.55 -9.61
C GLY A 2 -3.82 3.73 -9.28
N TYR A 3 -4.72 3.17 -10.08
CA TYR A 3 -6.16 3.41 -9.99
C TYR A 3 -6.94 2.10 -10.15
N VAL A 4 -8.19 2.10 -9.72
CA VAL A 4 -9.11 0.98 -9.92
C VAL A 4 -9.60 0.93 -11.37
N PHE A 5 -9.83 -0.27 -11.88
CA PHE A 5 -10.39 -0.52 -13.21
C PHE A 5 -11.27 -1.78 -13.19
N ARG A 6 -11.82 -2.16 -14.35
CA ARG A 6 -12.64 -3.38 -14.50
C ARG A 6 -12.28 -4.09 -15.80
N LYS A 7 -11.59 -5.23 -15.69
CA LYS A 7 -11.17 -6.08 -16.81
C LYS A 7 -11.77 -7.48 -16.73
N TYR A 8 -11.79 -8.09 -15.54
CA TYR A 8 -12.11 -9.52 -15.42
C TYR A 8 -13.59 -9.79 -15.13
N ARG A 9 -14.26 -8.93 -14.35
CA ARG A 9 -15.70 -9.02 -14.06
C ARG A 9 -16.32 -7.64 -13.82
N SER A 10 -17.64 -7.53 -14.00
CA SER A 10 -18.43 -6.30 -13.81
C SER A 10 -19.57 -6.44 -12.79
N LEU A 11 -19.51 -7.46 -11.93
CA LEU A 11 -20.50 -7.68 -10.88
C LEU A 11 -20.47 -6.56 -9.81
N PRO A 12 -21.60 -6.30 -9.13
CA PRO A 12 -21.63 -5.39 -7.99
C PRO A 12 -20.56 -5.75 -6.95
N GLY A 13 -19.79 -4.75 -6.49
CA GLY A 13 -18.70 -4.93 -5.51
C GLY A 13 -17.37 -5.45 -6.08
N TYR A 14 -17.30 -5.80 -7.37
CA TYR A 14 -16.05 -6.22 -8.01
C TYR A 14 -15.35 -5.06 -8.72
N TYR A 15 -14.05 -4.90 -8.41
CA TYR A 15 -13.14 -3.95 -9.03
C TYR A 15 -11.73 -4.55 -9.07
N ASP A 16 -11.04 -4.35 -10.20
CA ASP A 16 -9.64 -4.67 -10.39
C ASP A 16 -8.76 -3.48 -9.94
N GLY A 17 -7.48 -3.75 -9.65
CA GLY A 17 -6.54 -2.71 -9.20
C GLY A 17 -6.71 -2.24 -7.74
N ARG A 18 -7.60 -2.88 -6.95
CA ARG A 18 -7.76 -2.60 -5.50
C ARG A 18 -6.51 -3.00 -4.70
N TYR A 19 -5.96 -4.17 -5.02
CA TYR A 19 -4.76 -4.70 -4.39
C TYR A 19 -3.52 -4.28 -5.15
N TRP A 20 -2.49 -3.89 -4.40
CA TRP A 20 -1.16 -3.59 -4.90
C TRP A 20 -0.19 -4.60 -4.29
N THR A 21 1.00 -4.72 -4.87
CA THR A 21 2.06 -5.58 -4.34
C THR A 21 2.52 -5.07 -2.97
N MET A 22 2.66 -5.98 -2.01
CA MET A 22 3.18 -5.67 -0.68
C MET A 22 4.70 -5.49 -0.73
N TRP A 23 5.20 -4.43 -0.11
CA TRP A 23 6.63 -4.25 0.14
C TRP A 23 6.99 -4.93 1.46
N LYS A 24 7.86 -5.95 1.39
CA LYS A 24 8.26 -6.78 2.55
C LYS A 24 7.03 -7.33 3.30
N LEU A 25 6.96 -7.10 4.61
CA LEU A 25 5.91 -7.57 5.52
C LEU A 25 5.42 -6.41 6.40
N PRO A 26 4.24 -6.53 7.06
CA PRO A 26 3.83 -5.56 8.06
C PRO A 26 4.90 -5.42 9.16
N MET A 27 5.20 -4.18 9.54
CA MET A 27 6.25 -3.85 10.52
C MET A 27 5.77 -4.09 11.96
N PHE A 28 5.51 -5.34 12.33
CA PHE A 28 5.06 -5.71 13.67
C PHE A 28 6.05 -5.27 14.75
N GLY A 29 5.56 -4.62 15.80
CA GLY A 29 6.40 -4.10 16.90
C GLY A 29 7.23 -2.86 16.56
N CYS A 30 7.03 -2.24 15.40
CA CYS A 30 7.69 -1.00 15.04
C CYS A 30 7.21 0.17 15.92
N ASN A 31 8.12 0.77 16.67
CA ASN A 31 7.87 1.91 17.55
C ASN A 31 8.56 3.22 17.08
N ASP A 32 9.27 3.18 15.94
CA ASP A 32 9.98 4.33 15.38
C ASP A 32 9.44 4.65 13.97
N SER A 33 8.79 5.80 13.82
CA SER A 33 8.27 6.26 12.52
C SER A 33 9.38 6.42 11.46
N ALA A 34 10.63 6.68 11.88
CA ALA A 34 11.73 6.78 10.94
C ALA A 34 12.05 5.44 10.27
N GLN A 35 11.75 4.29 10.89
CA GLN A 35 11.86 2.98 10.23
C GLN A 35 10.91 2.88 9.03
N VAL A 36 9.66 3.32 9.19
CA VAL A 36 8.67 3.36 8.10
C VAL A 36 9.16 4.25 6.96
N LEU A 37 9.71 5.42 7.29
CA LEU A 37 10.25 6.35 6.28
C LEU A 37 11.49 5.80 5.57
N ARG A 38 12.35 5.03 6.26
CA ARG A 38 13.48 4.33 5.63
C ARG A 38 13.00 3.31 4.61
N GLU A 39 12.02 2.49 4.97
CA GLU A 39 11.41 1.51 4.06
C GLU A 39 10.72 2.17 2.87
N LEU A 40 10.04 3.30 3.08
CA LEU A 40 9.47 4.11 1.99
C LEU A 40 10.55 4.61 1.03
N ALA A 41 11.69 5.07 1.56
CA ALA A 41 12.81 5.53 0.75
C ALA A 41 13.45 4.39 -0.05
N GLU A 42 13.62 3.21 0.56
CA GLU A 42 14.09 1.99 -0.13
C GLU A 42 13.14 1.58 -1.25
N CYS A 43 11.84 1.49 -0.96
CA CYS A 43 10.82 1.09 -1.93
C CYS A 43 10.78 2.06 -3.12
N LYS A 44 10.83 3.38 -2.88
CA LYS A 44 10.90 4.39 -3.95
C LYS A 44 12.19 4.30 -4.76
N LYS A 45 13.31 4.00 -4.12
CA LYS A 45 14.60 3.85 -4.81
C LYS A 45 14.60 2.65 -5.75
N GLU A 46 14.04 1.52 -5.31
CA GLU A 46 13.94 0.29 -6.10
C GLU A 46 12.90 0.41 -7.21
N TYR A 47 11.77 1.05 -6.92
CA TYR A 47 10.64 1.22 -7.84
C TYR A 47 10.27 2.69 -8.04
N PRO A 48 11.12 3.47 -8.74
CA PRO A 48 10.93 4.93 -8.88
C PRO A 48 9.69 5.30 -9.69
N ASN A 49 9.21 4.40 -10.56
CA ASN A 49 8.06 4.63 -11.45
C ASN A 49 6.73 4.06 -10.86
N SER A 50 6.73 3.69 -9.58
CA SER A 50 5.57 3.08 -8.93
C SER A 50 4.94 4.01 -7.90
N PHE A 51 3.61 3.95 -7.79
CA PHE A 51 2.92 4.55 -6.65
C PHE A 51 3.24 3.76 -5.38
N VAL A 52 3.49 4.46 -4.27
CA VAL A 52 3.69 3.82 -2.97
C VAL A 52 2.70 4.42 -1.97
N ARG A 53 1.97 3.56 -1.27
CA ARG A 53 1.03 3.94 -0.21
C ARG A 53 1.38 3.26 1.08
N ILE A 54 1.15 3.95 2.19
CA ILE A 54 1.28 3.36 3.53
C ILE A 54 -0.11 2.89 3.96
N ILE A 55 -0.14 1.68 4.52
CA ILE A 55 -1.35 1.06 5.07
C ILE A 55 -1.08 0.61 6.51
N GLY A 56 -2.13 0.46 7.29
CA GLY A 56 -2.05 0.02 8.67
C GLY A 56 -3.24 -0.85 9.03
N PHE A 57 -2.97 -1.87 9.84
CA PHE A 57 -3.91 -2.87 10.26
C PHE A 57 -4.13 -2.77 11.76
N ASP A 58 -5.39 -2.91 12.16
CA ASP A 58 -5.79 -3.04 13.55
C ASP A 58 -6.12 -4.50 13.81
N ASN A 59 -5.33 -5.16 14.66
CA ASN A 59 -5.50 -6.57 14.97
C ASN A 59 -6.71 -6.82 15.88
N VAL A 60 -7.14 -5.84 16.69
CA VAL A 60 -8.32 -5.94 17.56
C VAL A 60 -9.58 -5.87 16.71
N ARG A 61 -9.64 -4.92 15.78
CA ARG A 61 -10.78 -4.76 14.87
C ARG A 61 -10.73 -5.71 13.66
N GLN A 62 -9.61 -6.39 13.44
CA GLN A 62 -9.37 -7.31 12.33
C GLN A 62 -9.57 -6.69 10.93
N VAL A 63 -9.21 -5.41 10.78
CA VAL A 63 -9.41 -4.66 9.54
C VAL A 63 -8.20 -3.78 9.20
N GLN A 64 -8.07 -3.44 7.92
CA GLN A 64 -7.20 -2.35 7.49
C GLN A 64 -7.86 -1.00 7.86
N CYS A 65 -7.23 -0.23 8.73
CA CYS A 65 -7.80 1.02 9.27
C CYS A 65 -7.29 2.28 8.57
N ILE A 66 -6.17 2.19 7.84
CA ILE A 66 -5.58 3.36 7.19
C ILE A 66 -5.03 2.99 5.80
N SER A 67 -5.14 3.95 4.89
CA SER A 67 -4.52 3.92 3.56
C SER A 67 -4.32 5.34 3.06
N PHE A 68 -3.08 5.77 2.85
CA PHE A 68 -2.76 7.06 2.26
C PHE A 68 -1.57 6.96 1.31
N ILE A 69 -1.57 7.81 0.28
CA ILE A 69 -0.48 7.86 -0.69
C ILE A 69 0.76 8.50 -0.05
N ALA A 70 1.91 7.86 -0.19
CA ALA A 70 3.18 8.31 0.37
C ALA A 70 4.18 8.74 -0.72
N TYR A 71 4.06 8.20 -1.93
CA TYR A 71 4.82 8.61 -3.10
C TYR A 71 4.02 8.45 -4.38
N LYS A 72 4.19 9.41 -5.30
CA LYS A 72 3.65 9.38 -6.67
C LYS A 72 4.84 9.50 -7.63
N PRO A 73 4.94 8.64 -8.66
CA PRO A 73 5.91 8.82 -9.72
C PRO A 73 5.61 10.12 -10.49
N TYR A 74 6.66 10.70 -11.07
CA TYR A 74 6.56 11.88 -11.94
C TYR A 74 5.87 11.56 -13.27
#